data_AF-A0A4Y8KL54-F1
#
_entry.id   AF-A0A4Y8KL54-F1
#
_cell.length_a   1.000
_cell.length_b   1.000
_cell.length_c   1.000
_cell.angle_alpha   90.00
_cell.angle_beta   90.00
_cell.angle_gamma   90.00
#
_symmetry.space_group_name_H-M   'P 1'
#
loop_
_entity.id
_entity.type
_entity.pdbx_description
1 polymer ?
#
loop_
_entity_poly.entity_id
_entity_poly.type
_entity_poly.pdbx_seq_one_letter_code
_entity_poly.pdbx_strand_id
1 'polypeptide(L)'
;MTRIRFRLTLATLALSALALSGCAGDPVSLQPSTAEQLQSAVLDVTTAAAEGDLTSAQSLLTNVESNLRTAAAAGQVTPERSAEIQVAINLVGTDLSTAIDTAAAQAAAQAAAQAAAEAQAAKDAAQADTDADAPKDAAQAADEAAKAADEAAKNGGKDGKDSSCEKGDKDCEG
;
A
#
# COMPACT_ATOMS: atom_id res chain seq x y z
N MET A 1 11.52 -23.80 -50.09
CA MET A 1 11.20 -22.85 -49.01
C MET A 1 12.48 -22.42 -48.28
N THR A 2 13.35 -21.63 -48.91
CA THR A 2 14.69 -21.36 -48.32
C THR A 2 15.34 -20.05 -48.81
N ARG A 3 14.56 -18.99 -49.08
CA ARG A 3 15.14 -17.70 -49.54
C ARG A 3 14.53 -16.44 -48.92
N ILE A 4 13.70 -16.58 -47.89
CA ILE A 4 13.04 -15.43 -47.23
C ILE A 4 13.68 -15.10 -45.87
N ARG A 5 14.44 -16.03 -45.27
CA ARG A 5 15.03 -15.85 -43.93
C ARG A 5 16.38 -15.11 -43.92
N PHE A 6 16.98 -14.84 -45.08
CA PHE A 6 18.32 -14.24 -45.17
C PHE A 6 18.32 -12.72 -45.37
N ARG A 7 17.15 -12.08 -45.51
CA ARG A 7 17.03 -10.63 -45.68
C ARG A 7 16.66 -9.88 -44.40
N LEU A 8 16.37 -10.60 -43.31
CA LEU A 8 15.97 -10.01 -42.02
C LEU A 8 17.14 -9.82 -41.04
N THR A 9 18.31 -10.38 -41.31
CA THR A 9 19.50 -10.25 -40.45
C THR A 9 20.40 -9.06 -40.79
N LEU A 10 20.22 -8.40 -41.93
CA LEU A 10 20.99 -7.20 -42.28
C LEU A 10 20.38 -5.90 -41.75
N ALA A 11 19.07 -5.88 -41.44
CA ALA A 11 18.39 -4.68 -40.96
C ALA A 11 18.71 -4.35 -39.50
N THR A 12 19.04 -5.36 -38.68
CA THR A 12 19.40 -5.17 -37.27
C THR A 12 20.83 -4.65 -37.08
N LEU A 13 21.75 -4.91 -38.02
CA LEU A 13 23.13 -4.39 -37.95
C LEU A 13 23.23 -2.93 -38.41
N ALA A 14 22.32 -2.47 -39.28
CA ALA A 14 22.28 -1.07 -39.71
C ALA A 14 21.73 -0.16 -38.61
N LEU A 15 20.81 -0.65 -37.76
CA LEU A 15 20.25 0.14 -36.67
C LEU A 15 21.23 0.34 -35.50
N SER A 16 22.13 -0.62 -35.25
CA SER A 16 23.20 -0.47 -34.26
C SER A 16 24.34 0.44 -34.72
N ALA A 17 24.56 0.57 -36.04
CA ALA A 17 25.56 1.50 -36.57
C ALA A 17 25.15 2.98 -36.42
N LEU A 18 23.84 3.31 -36.46
CA LEU A 18 23.35 4.67 -36.15
C LEU A 18 23.36 5.01 -34.66
N ALA A 19 23.37 4.01 -33.77
CA ALA A 19 23.53 4.25 -32.34
C ALA A 19 24.97 4.65 -31.97
N LEU A 20 25.97 4.23 -32.77
CA LEU A 20 27.37 4.57 -32.53
C LEU A 20 27.79 5.92 -33.13
N SER A 21 27.09 6.45 -34.14
CA SER A 21 27.36 7.82 -34.64
C SER A 21 26.96 8.91 -33.65
N GLY A 22 26.16 8.59 -32.62
CA GLY A 22 25.92 9.48 -31.47
C GLY A 22 27.05 9.49 -30.44
N CYS A 23 27.98 8.53 -30.49
CA CYS A 23 29.15 8.45 -29.60
C CYS A 23 30.46 8.87 -30.29
N ALA A 24 30.43 9.14 -31.61
CA ALA A 24 31.56 9.57 -32.42
C ALA A 24 31.31 10.94 -33.08
N GLY A 25 31.05 11.94 -32.23
CA GLY A 25 31.40 13.36 -32.40
C GLY A 25 31.03 14.11 -33.69
N ASP A 26 29.97 14.90 -33.62
CA ASP A 26 29.96 16.29 -34.15
C ASP A 26 31.17 17.08 -33.58
N PRO A 27 31.63 18.20 -34.19
CA PRO A 27 32.73 19.01 -33.65
C PRO A 27 32.49 19.30 -32.17
N VAL A 28 33.56 19.15 -31.37
CA VAL A 28 33.57 19.08 -29.90
C VAL A 28 32.70 20.18 -29.25
N SER A 29 31.39 19.91 -29.08
CA SER A 29 30.41 20.81 -28.45
C SER A 29 30.52 20.84 -26.92
N LEU A 30 31.42 20.01 -26.35
CA LEU A 30 31.64 19.81 -24.92
C LEU A 30 33.14 19.67 -24.63
N GLN A 31 33.69 20.46 -23.72
CA GLN A 31 35.07 20.29 -23.28
C GLN A 31 35.27 18.90 -22.60
N PRO A 32 36.37 18.16 -22.85
CA PRO A 32 36.56 16.81 -22.31
C PRO A 32 36.45 16.74 -20.78
N SER A 33 37.06 17.67 -20.05
CA SER A 33 36.99 17.73 -18.58
C SER A 33 35.57 17.99 -18.06
N THR A 34 34.77 18.75 -18.81
CA THR A 34 33.36 19.00 -18.48
C THR A 34 32.52 17.75 -18.77
N ALA A 35 32.84 17.02 -19.84
CA ALA A 35 32.18 15.76 -20.16
C ALA A 35 32.41 14.70 -19.06
N GLU A 36 33.63 14.57 -18.55
CA GLU A 36 33.94 13.66 -17.43
C GLU A 36 33.18 14.03 -16.15
N GLN A 37 33.13 15.32 -15.81
CA GLN A 37 32.39 15.80 -14.64
C GLN A 37 30.89 15.52 -14.75
N LEU A 38 30.28 15.79 -15.91
CA LEU A 38 28.86 15.50 -16.14
C LEU A 38 28.57 14.00 -16.09
N GLN A 39 29.46 13.16 -16.65
CA GLN A 39 29.32 11.69 -16.59
C GLN A 39 29.41 11.16 -15.15
N SER A 40 30.37 11.65 -14.37
CA SER A 40 30.49 11.29 -12.95
C SER A 40 29.25 11.69 -12.17
N ALA A 41 28.75 12.91 -12.39
CA ALA A 41 27.58 13.40 -11.66
C ALA A 41 26.30 12.62 -12.04
N VAL A 42 26.15 12.21 -13.30
CA VAL A 42 25.05 11.33 -13.71
C VAL A 42 25.17 9.94 -13.08
N LEU A 43 26.39 9.40 -12.99
CA LEU A 43 26.62 8.14 -12.29
C LEU A 43 26.15 8.22 -10.83
N ASP A 44 26.51 9.28 -10.11
CA ASP A 44 26.09 9.48 -8.72
C ASP A 44 24.55 9.53 -8.57
N VAL A 45 23.86 10.24 -9.47
CA VAL A 45 22.38 10.26 -9.52
C VAL A 45 21.82 8.85 -9.70
N THR A 46 22.37 8.08 -10.64
CA THR A 46 21.88 6.72 -10.91
C THR A 46 22.16 5.74 -9.78
N THR A 47 23.30 5.88 -9.10
CA THR A 47 23.64 5.07 -7.92
C THR A 47 22.65 5.34 -6.78
N ALA A 48 22.40 6.62 -6.45
CA ALA A 48 21.44 6.98 -5.41
C ALA A 48 20.03 6.46 -5.75
N ALA A 49 19.60 6.59 -7.01
CA ALA A 49 18.31 6.06 -7.45
C ALA A 49 18.24 4.54 -7.36
N ALA A 50 19.31 3.83 -7.70
CA ALA A 50 19.39 2.36 -7.63
C ALA A 50 19.38 1.84 -6.18
N GLU A 51 19.93 2.61 -5.24
CA GLU A 51 19.86 2.34 -3.80
C GLU A 51 18.48 2.66 -3.20
N GLY A 52 17.57 3.23 -3.99
CA GLY A 52 16.24 3.65 -3.55
C GLY A 52 16.22 5.00 -2.85
N ASP A 53 17.35 5.71 -2.78
CA ASP A 53 17.43 7.06 -2.21
C ASP A 53 17.06 8.10 -3.28
N LEU A 54 15.77 8.18 -3.54
CA LEU A 54 15.21 9.08 -4.56
C LEU A 54 15.36 10.56 -4.19
N THR A 55 15.39 10.89 -2.90
CA THR A 55 15.60 12.27 -2.44
C THR A 55 17.03 12.73 -2.70
N SER A 56 18.03 11.88 -2.38
CA SER A 56 19.42 12.18 -2.73
C SER A 56 19.62 12.23 -4.24
N ALA A 57 19.01 11.31 -5.01
CA ALA A 57 19.06 11.35 -6.47
C ALA A 57 18.53 12.69 -7.04
N GLN A 58 17.43 13.21 -6.48
CA GLN A 58 16.87 14.49 -6.92
C GLN A 58 17.76 15.69 -6.55
N SER A 59 18.41 15.67 -5.38
CA SER A 59 19.39 16.69 -5.00
C SER A 59 20.63 16.66 -5.92
N LEU A 60 21.15 15.47 -6.22
CA LEU A 60 22.27 15.28 -7.14
C LEU A 60 21.92 15.76 -8.55
N LEU A 61 20.70 15.50 -9.03
CA LEU A 61 20.24 16.00 -10.33
C LEU A 61 20.20 17.54 -10.37
N THR A 62 19.78 18.18 -9.28
CA THR A 62 19.82 19.65 -9.16
C THR A 62 21.26 20.19 -9.25
N ASN A 63 22.23 19.45 -8.72
CA ASN A 63 23.64 19.80 -8.86
C ASN A 63 24.13 19.63 -10.31
N VAL A 64 23.70 18.58 -11.02
CA VAL A 64 24.01 18.39 -12.45
C VAL A 64 23.49 19.58 -13.26
N GLU A 65 22.27 20.05 -13.00
CA GLU A 65 21.69 21.23 -13.64
C GLU A 65 22.51 22.50 -13.38
N SER A 66 22.93 22.71 -12.13
CA SER A 66 23.78 23.85 -11.77
C SER A 66 25.14 23.80 -12.48
N ASN A 67 25.76 22.62 -12.55
CA ASN A 67 27.03 22.40 -13.22
C ASN A 67 26.91 22.63 -14.73
N LEU A 68 25.82 22.18 -15.35
CA LEU A 68 25.55 22.43 -16.77
C LEU A 68 25.42 23.93 -17.06
N ARG A 69 24.64 24.67 -16.26
CA ARG A 69 24.50 26.12 -16.42
C ARG A 69 25.83 26.85 -16.26
N THR A 70 26.64 26.42 -15.28
CA THR A 70 27.98 26.98 -15.05
C THR A 70 28.89 26.73 -16.25
N ALA A 71 28.91 25.50 -16.76
CA ALA A 71 29.74 25.13 -17.92
C ALA A 71 29.30 25.84 -19.20
N ALA A 72 28.00 26.02 -19.41
CA ALA A 72 27.45 26.80 -20.52
C ALA A 72 27.85 28.28 -20.42
N ALA A 73 27.74 28.88 -19.24
CA ALA A 73 28.16 30.26 -18.99
C ALA A 73 29.68 30.46 -19.19
N ALA A 74 30.48 29.44 -18.90
CA ALA A 74 31.92 29.42 -19.15
C ALA A 74 32.29 29.12 -20.62
N GLY A 75 31.32 28.87 -21.51
CA GLY A 75 31.56 28.51 -22.91
C GLY A 75 32.16 27.12 -23.11
N GLN A 76 32.14 26.27 -22.08
CA GLN A 76 32.64 24.89 -22.13
C GLN A 76 31.64 23.93 -22.77
N VAL A 77 30.39 24.39 -22.93
CA VAL A 77 29.27 23.70 -23.59
C VAL A 77 28.59 24.70 -24.51
N THR A 78 28.31 24.30 -25.76
CA THR A 78 27.58 25.17 -26.67
C THR A 78 26.14 25.42 -26.19
N PRO A 79 25.53 26.57 -26.49
CA PRO A 79 24.16 26.86 -26.08
C PRO A 79 23.16 25.79 -26.53
N GLU A 80 23.27 25.32 -27.78
CA GLU A 80 22.41 24.29 -28.35
C GLU A 80 22.54 22.98 -27.57
N ARG A 81 23.78 22.57 -27.26
CA ARG A 81 24.02 21.35 -26.50
C ARG A 81 23.55 21.47 -25.05
N SER A 82 23.71 22.64 -24.44
CA SER A 82 23.21 22.88 -23.08
C SER A 82 21.68 22.79 -23.01
N ALA A 83 20.97 23.29 -24.03
CA ALA A 83 19.52 23.21 -24.10
C ALA A 83 19.03 21.75 -24.24
N GLU A 84 19.69 20.94 -25.08
CA GLU A 84 19.38 19.51 -25.21
C GLU A 84 19.56 18.76 -23.89
N ILE A 85 20.69 18.98 -23.19
CA ILE A 85 20.96 18.32 -21.91
C ILE A 85 19.94 18.79 -20.86
N GLN A 86 19.58 20.07 -20.83
CA GLN A 86 18.58 20.60 -19.91
C GLN A 86 17.20 19.96 -20.10
N VAL A 87 16.78 19.72 -21.35
CA VAL A 87 15.52 19.00 -21.62
C VAL A 87 15.55 17.59 -21.04
N ALA A 88 16.68 16.87 -21.19
CA ALA A 88 16.83 15.54 -20.61
C ALA A 88 16.82 15.58 -19.06
N ILE A 89 17.50 16.55 -18.45
CA ILE A 89 17.50 16.76 -16.99
C ILE A 89 16.07 16.99 -16.49
N ASN A 90 15.29 17.85 -17.16
CA ASN A 90 13.91 18.14 -16.77
C ASN A 90 13.02 16.88 -16.83
N LEU A 91 13.22 16.03 -17.83
CA LEU A 91 12.49 14.77 -17.96
C LEU A 91 12.79 13.85 -16.76
N VAL A 92 14.08 13.63 -16.46
CA VAL A 92 14.50 12.80 -15.32
C VAL A 92 14.01 13.40 -13.99
N GLY A 93 14.02 14.73 -13.85
CA GLY A 93 13.52 15.40 -12.65
C GLY A 93 12.03 15.17 -12.42
N THR A 94 11.25 15.17 -13.50
CA THR A 94 9.81 14.85 -13.47
C THR A 94 9.58 13.39 -13.09
N ASP A 95 10.35 12.48 -13.67
CA ASP A 95 10.26 11.05 -13.38
C ASP A 95 10.63 10.76 -11.90
N LEU A 96 11.70 11.38 -11.39
CA LEU A 96 12.10 11.26 -9.98
C LEU A 96 11.03 11.81 -9.04
N SER A 97 10.45 12.97 -9.33
CA SER A 97 9.36 13.53 -8.53
C SER A 97 8.17 12.58 -8.48
N THR A 98 7.78 12.04 -9.62
CA THR A 98 6.67 11.06 -9.72
C THR A 98 6.97 9.79 -8.93
N ALA A 99 8.21 9.31 -8.99
CA ALA A 99 8.65 8.13 -8.24
C ALA A 99 8.63 8.37 -6.72
N ILE A 100 9.06 9.55 -6.26
CA ILE A 100 8.99 9.95 -4.85
C ILE A 100 7.55 9.97 -4.36
N ASP A 101 6.65 10.63 -5.10
CA ASP A 101 5.24 10.73 -4.74
C ASP A 101 4.58 9.35 -4.70
N THR A 102 4.90 8.49 -5.67
CA THR A 102 4.40 7.12 -5.74
C THR A 102 4.89 6.30 -4.54
N ALA A 103 6.18 6.40 -4.19
CA ALA A 103 6.74 5.70 -3.05
C ALA A 103 6.08 6.15 -1.73
N ALA A 104 5.86 7.46 -1.56
CA ALA A 104 5.17 8.00 -0.39
C ALA A 104 3.72 7.50 -0.29
N ALA A 105 2.98 7.48 -1.40
CA ALA A 105 1.62 6.97 -1.43
C ALA A 105 1.54 5.47 -1.09
N GLN A 106 2.48 4.67 -1.60
CA GLN A 106 2.57 3.25 -1.28
C GLN A 106 2.88 3.00 0.19
N ALA A 107 3.82 3.76 0.77
CA ALA A 107 4.14 3.66 2.20
C ALA A 107 2.92 3.99 3.07
N ALA A 108 2.17 5.06 2.73
CA ALA A 108 0.96 5.43 3.44
C ALA A 108 -0.14 4.34 3.34
N ALA A 109 -0.33 3.76 2.15
CA ALA A 109 -1.28 2.67 1.95
C ALA A 109 -0.92 1.41 2.76
N GLN A 110 0.36 1.06 2.81
CA GLN A 110 0.85 -0.06 3.62
C GLN A 110 0.64 0.19 5.12
N ALA A 111 0.96 1.38 5.61
CA ALA A 111 0.73 1.75 7.01
C ALA A 111 -0.76 1.68 7.38
N ALA A 112 -1.64 2.17 6.51
CA ALA A 112 -3.09 2.10 6.72
C ALA A 112 -3.60 0.64 6.74
N ALA A 113 -3.09 -0.22 5.85
CA ALA A 113 -3.45 -1.64 5.82
C ALA A 113 -2.99 -2.38 7.10
N GLN A 114 -1.79 -2.08 7.59
CA GLN A 114 -1.27 -2.64 8.84
C GLN A 114 -2.14 -2.21 10.04
N ALA A 115 -2.44 -0.92 10.16
CA ALA A 115 -3.30 -0.41 11.21
C ALA A 115 -4.71 -1.03 11.19
N ALA A 116 -5.28 -1.25 10.00
CA ALA A 116 -6.58 -1.91 9.86
C ALA A 116 -6.53 -3.39 10.29
N ALA A 117 -5.46 -4.11 9.95
CA ALA A 117 -5.26 -5.50 10.36
C ALA A 117 -5.12 -5.63 11.88
N GLU A 118 -4.34 -4.74 12.51
CA GLU A 118 -4.19 -4.70 13.98
C GLU A 118 -5.51 -4.38 14.67
N ALA A 119 -6.27 -3.42 14.16
CA ALA A 119 -7.59 -3.08 14.70
C ALA A 119 -8.59 -4.24 14.59
N GLN A 120 -8.54 -5.02 13.49
CA GLN A 120 -9.40 -6.20 13.36
C GLN A 120 -8.98 -7.31 14.33
N ALA A 121 -7.68 -7.59 14.45
CA ALA A 121 -7.17 -8.58 15.40
C ALA A 121 -7.55 -8.23 16.85
N ALA A 122 -7.52 -6.95 17.23
CA ALA A 122 -7.96 -6.49 18.55
C ALA A 122 -9.47 -6.72 18.78
N LYS A 123 -10.31 -6.52 17.76
CA LYS A 123 -11.75 -6.80 17.85
C LYS A 123 -12.02 -8.29 17.99
N ASP A 124 -11.35 -9.11 17.18
CA ASP A 124 -11.51 -10.56 17.20
C ASP A 124 -11.10 -11.12 18.58
N ALA A 125 -10.03 -10.60 19.18
CA ALA A 125 -9.60 -10.96 20.53
C ALA A 125 -10.64 -10.55 21.60
N ALA A 126 -11.19 -9.35 21.52
CA ALA A 126 -12.20 -8.88 22.47
C ALA A 126 -13.51 -9.69 22.39
N GLN A 127 -13.88 -10.19 21.21
CA GLN A 127 -15.07 -11.03 21.03
C GLN A 127 -14.85 -12.45 21.60
N ALA A 128 -13.64 -12.99 21.52
CA ALA A 128 -13.31 -14.31 22.05
C ALA A 128 -13.46 -14.39 23.59
N ASP A 129 -13.21 -13.29 24.32
CA ASP A 129 -13.39 -13.24 25.78
C ASP A 129 -14.87 -13.20 26.21
N THR A 130 -15.78 -12.66 25.37
CA THR A 130 -17.21 -12.58 25.71
C THR A 130 -17.98 -13.89 25.56
N ASP A 131 -17.52 -14.83 24.74
CA ASP A 131 -18.18 -16.14 24.56
C ASP A 131 -17.83 -17.16 25.66
N ALA A 132 -16.80 -16.91 26.47
CA ALA A 132 -16.34 -17.83 27.51
C ALA A 132 -17.16 -17.79 28.83
N ASP A 133 -17.96 -16.74 29.07
CA ASP A 133 -18.77 -16.61 30.30
C ASP A 133 -20.26 -16.94 30.11
N ALA A 134 -20.72 -17.20 28.88
CA ALA A 134 -22.13 -17.47 28.60
C ALA A 134 -22.73 -18.78 29.19
N PRO A 135 -22.01 -19.89 29.46
CA PRO A 135 -22.68 -21.11 29.93
C PRO A 135 -22.87 -21.21 31.46
N LYS A 136 -22.34 -20.29 32.28
CA LYS A 136 -22.50 -20.39 33.75
C LYS A 136 -23.86 -19.91 34.27
N ASP A 137 -24.42 -18.87 33.67
CA ASP A 137 -25.73 -18.34 34.09
C ASP A 137 -26.90 -19.25 33.64
N ALA A 138 -26.76 -19.89 32.47
CA ALA A 138 -27.77 -20.83 31.98
C ALA A 138 -27.84 -22.12 32.83
N ALA A 139 -26.71 -22.56 33.40
CA ALA A 139 -26.66 -23.72 34.28
C ALA A 139 -27.27 -23.43 35.67
N GLN A 140 -27.07 -22.23 36.23
CA GLN A 140 -27.71 -21.85 37.50
C GLN A 140 -29.22 -21.62 37.36
N ALA A 141 -29.69 -21.04 36.25
CA ALA A 141 -31.12 -20.87 36.00
C ALA A 141 -31.86 -22.20 35.84
N ALA A 142 -31.21 -23.22 35.28
CA ALA A 142 -31.79 -24.56 35.15
C ALA A 142 -31.84 -25.31 36.50
N ASP A 143 -30.83 -25.14 37.37
CA ASP A 143 -30.78 -25.77 38.70
C ASP A 143 -31.81 -25.15 39.67
N GLU A 144 -32.02 -23.83 39.61
CA GLU A 144 -33.06 -23.16 40.40
C GLU A 144 -34.49 -23.51 39.93
N ALA A 145 -34.71 -23.63 38.62
CA ALA A 145 -36.01 -24.05 38.08
C ALA A 145 -36.36 -25.50 38.47
N ALA A 146 -35.36 -26.39 38.54
CA ALA A 146 -35.55 -27.77 38.98
C ALA A 146 -35.89 -27.87 40.48
N LYS A 147 -35.28 -27.03 41.33
CA LYS A 147 -35.61 -26.97 42.77
C LYS A 147 -37.00 -26.39 43.04
N ALA A 148 -37.43 -25.39 42.28
CA ALA A 148 -38.78 -24.81 42.40
C ALA A 148 -39.90 -25.80 42.03
N ALA A 149 -39.65 -26.71 41.09
CA ALA A 149 -40.61 -27.73 40.68
C ALA A 149 -40.79 -28.86 41.73
N ASP A 150 -39.73 -29.21 42.47
CA ASP A 150 -39.77 -30.26 43.51
C ASP A 150 -40.55 -29.81 44.77
N GLU A 151 -40.46 -28.53 45.14
CA GLU A 151 -41.22 -27.94 46.25
C GLU A 151 -42.73 -27.82 45.96
N ALA A 152 -43.12 -27.58 44.71
CA ALA A 152 -44.53 -27.53 44.30
C ALA A 152 -45.20 -28.92 44.33
N ALA A 153 -44.46 -29.98 44.02
CA ALA A 153 -44.98 -31.35 44.02
C ALA A 153 -45.24 -31.91 45.44
N LYS A 154 -44.58 -31.36 46.47
CA LYS A 154 -44.73 -31.81 47.87
C LYS A 154 -45.90 -31.17 48.62
N ASN A 155 -46.45 -30.06 48.15
CA ASN A 155 -47.57 -29.34 48.80
C ASN A 155 -48.96 -29.61 48.21
N GLY A 156 -49.09 -30.35 47.10
CA GLY A 156 -50.37 -30.57 46.41
C GLY A 156 -51.24 -31.73 46.92
N GLY A 157 -50.86 -32.39 48.02
CA GLY A 157 -51.44 -33.67 48.42
C GLY A 157 -52.02 -33.68 49.83
N LYS A 158 -53.06 -32.89 50.11
CA LYS A 158 -54.03 -33.22 51.17
C LYS A 158 -55.29 -32.36 51.12
N ASP A 159 -56.40 -33.06 51.37
CA ASP A 159 -57.74 -32.57 51.72
C ASP A 159 -58.55 -31.97 50.54
N GLY A 160 -59.78 -32.38 50.26
CA GLY A 160 -60.68 -33.29 50.96
C GLY A 160 -61.90 -33.49 50.08
N LYS A 161 -62.29 -34.75 49.98
CA LYS A 161 -63.57 -35.23 49.47
C LYS A 161 -64.67 -34.76 50.41
N ASP A 162 -65.85 -34.45 49.86
CA ASP A 162 -67.20 -34.73 50.42
C ASP A 162 -68.21 -33.57 50.32
N SER A 163 -69.42 -33.96 49.89
CA SER A 163 -70.75 -33.39 50.21
C SER A 163 -71.17 -32.10 49.46
N SER A 164 -72.06 -32.17 48.46
CA SER A 164 -73.54 -32.29 48.55
C SER A 164 -74.28 -31.00 48.95
N CYS A 165 -75.44 -30.81 48.29
CA CYS A 165 -76.49 -29.79 48.46
C CYS A 165 -76.27 -28.52 47.63
N GLU A 166 -77.00 -28.26 46.54
CA GLU A 166 -78.45 -28.02 46.40
C GLU A 166 -78.85 -26.60 46.88
N LYS A 167 -79.43 -25.85 45.93
CA LYS A 167 -80.37 -24.71 46.06
C LYS A 167 -79.83 -23.30 46.37
N GLY A 168 -80.25 -22.36 45.52
CA GLY A 168 -80.69 -21.03 45.94
C GLY A 168 -79.85 -19.85 45.45
N ASP A 169 -80.40 -19.17 44.44
CA ASP A 169 -80.57 -17.72 44.32
C ASP A 169 -79.47 -16.70 44.72
N LYS A 170 -79.37 -15.70 43.82
CA LYS A 170 -79.02 -14.27 43.99
C LYS A 170 -77.56 -13.82 43.93
N ASP A 171 -77.35 -12.95 42.92
CA ASP A 171 -76.67 -11.66 42.94
C ASP A 171 -75.26 -11.56 43.54
N CYS A 172 -74.32 -11.00 42.76
CA CYS A 172 -73.54 -9.82 43.16
C CYS A 172 -72.59 -9.39 42.02
N GLU A 173 -72.96 -8.27 41.38
CA GLU A 173 -72.03 -7.29 40.81
C GLU A 173 -71.11 -6.72 41.88
N GLY A 174 -69.93 -6.24 41.45
CA GLY A 174 -68.98 -5.47 42.23
C GLY A 174 -67.74 -5.15 41.41
#